data_AF-A0A0E9MU49-F1
#
_entry.id   AF-A0A0E9MU49-F1
#
_cell.length_a   1.000
_cell.length_b   1.000
_cell.length_c   1.000
_cell.angle_alpha   90.00
_cell.angle_beta   90.00
_cell.angle_gamma   90.00
#
_symmetry.space_group_name_H-M   'P 1'
#
loop_
_entity.id
_entity.type
_entity.pdbx_description
1 polymer ?
#
loop_
_entity_poly.entity_id
_entity_poly.type
_entity_poly.pdbx_seq_one_letter_code
_entity_poly.pdbx_strand_id
1 'polypeptide(L)'
;MPGRLRRKFTDDEKRAIIDGAAQKGVNAILREHGLSYSVYSRWKEKFQPEVMKEQHAQFRLQQQVRVLTAENERLKKIIANQALEIQIKTEKLVEQASRFHP
;
A
#
# COMPACT_ATOMS: atom_id res chain seq x y z
N MET A 1 -24.94 -42.14 -3.59
CA MET A 1 -25.32 -40.79 -3.12
C MET A 1 -25.08 -39.81 -4.26
N PRO A 2 -26.10 -39.16 -4.83
CA PRO A 2 -25.86 -38.13 -5.84
C PRO A 2 -25.13 -36.96 -5.19
N GLY A 3 -23.96 -36.62 -5.72
CA GLY A 3 -23.15 -35.51 -5.22
C GLY A 3 -23.93 -34.19 -5.30
N ARG A 4 -23.84 -33.38 -4.24
CA ARG A 4 -24.53 -32.08 -4.13
C ARG A 4 -24.10 -31.19 -5.31
N LEU A 5 -25.02 -30.89 -6.24
CA LEU A 5 -24.71 -30.03 -7.40
C LEU A 5 -24.13 -28.70 -6.91
N ARG A 6 -22.98 -28.31 -7.46
CA ARG A 6 -22.40 -26.99 -7.19
C ARG A 6 -23.33 -25.92 -7.75
N ARG A 7 -23.89 -25.12 -6.84
CA ARG A 7 -24.67 -23.92 -7.17
C ARG A 7 -23.82 -23.01 -8.06
N LYS A 8 -24.35 -22.63 -9.22
CA LYS A 8 -23.74 -21.68 -10.15
C LYS A 8 -24.49 -20.35 -10.05
N PHE A 9 -23.75 -19.25 -10.16
CA PHE A 9 -24.29 -17.90 -10.23
C PHE A 9 -23.97 -17.30 -11.60
N THR A 10 -24.96 -16.65 -12.21
CA THR A 10 -24.74 -15.85 -13.42
C THR A 10 -23.97 -14.57 -13.09
N ASP A 11 -23.46 -13.87 -14.09
CA ASP A 11 -22.75 -12.61 -13.85
C ASP A 11 -23.69 -11.50 -13.36
N ASP A 12 -24.96 -11.50 -13.76
CA ASP A 12 -25.98 -10.56 -13.28
C ASP A 12 -26.37 -10.83 -11.81
N GLU A 13 -26.53 -12.10 -11.43
CA GLU A 13 -26.77 -12.48 -10.03
C GLU A 13 -25.61 -12.05 -9.13
N LYS A 14 -24.36 -12.21 -9.60
CA LYS A 14 -23.19 -11.75 -8.85
C LYS A 14 -23.21 -10.24 -8.65
N ARG A 15 -23.57 -9.46 -9.67
CA ARG A 15 -23.70 -8.01 -9.57
C ARG A 15 -24.78 -7.61 -8.57
N ALA A 16 -25.97 -8.22 -8.66
CA ALA A 16 -27.06 -7.97 -7.72
C ALA A 16 -26.67 -8.28 -6.26
N ILE A 17 -25.91 -9.35 -6.02
CA ILE A 17 -25.37 -9.70 -4.70
C ILE A 17 -24.34 -8.66 -4.23
N ILE A 18 -23.47 -8.17 -5.12
CA ILE A 18 -22.49 -7.14 -4.78
C ILE A 18 -23.18 -5.82 -4.40
N ASP A 19 -24.16 -5.39 -5.19
CA ASP A 19 -24.92 -4.16 -4.96
C ASP A 19 -25.77 -4.25 -3.69
N GLY A 20 -26.43 -5.39 -3.48
CA GLY A 20 -27.16 -5.69 -2.25
C GLY A 20 -26.27 -5.65 -1.01
N ALA A 21 -25.00 -6.05 -1.12
CA ALA A 21 -24.05 -6.01 -0.01
C ALA A 21 -23.62 -4.57 0.34
N ALA A 22 -23.62 -3.65 -0.62
CA ALA A 22 -23.39 -2.23 -0.36
C ALA A 22 -24.56 -1.58 0.39
N GLN A 23 -25.79 -2.05 0.16
CA GLN A 23 -27.00 -1.50 0.80
C GLN A 23 -27.31 -2.14 2.16
N LYS A 24 -27.29 -3.48 2.25
CA LYS A 24 -27.69 -4.25 3.46
C LYS A 24 -26.51 -4.63 4.34
N GLY A 25 -25.29 -4.45 3.85
CA GLY A 25 -24.07 -4.90 4.51
C GLY A 25 -23.64 -6.31 4.09
N VAL A 26 -22.32 -6.50 3.99
CA VAL A 26 -21.69 -7.73 3.47
C VAL A 26 -22.11 -8.97 4.26
N ASN A 27 -22.09 -8.92 5.59
CA ASN A 27 -22.39 -10.09 6.44
C ASN A 27 -23.85 -10.56 6.36
N ALA A 28 -24.80 -9.68 6.02
CA ALA A 28 -26.20 -10.04 5.84
C ALA A 28 -26.36 -10.83 4.53
N ILE A 29 -25.83 -10.31 3.43
CA ILE A 29 -25.87 -10.94 2.11
C ILE A 29 -25.10 -12.26 2.06
N LEU A 30 -23.93 -12.35 2.72
CA LEU A 30 -23.19 -13.61 2.79
C LEU A 30 -23.99 -14.72 3.46
N ARG A 31 -24.74 -14.40 4.52
CA ARG A 31 -25.62 -15.35 5.22
C ARG A 31 -26.83 -15.73 4.37
N GLU A 32 -27.49 -14.74 3.76
CA GLU A 32 -28.66 -14.95 2.89
C GLU A 32 -28.35 -15.87 1.70
N HIS A 33 -27.19 -15.67 1.07
CA HIS A 33 -26.81 -16.44 -0.11
C HIS A 33 -25.92 -17.65 0.18
N GLY A 34 -25.54 -17.88 1.45
CA GLY A 34 -24.63 -18.97 1.84
C GLY A 34 -23.25 -18.86 1.19
N LEU A 35 -22.74 -17.63 1.07
CA LEU A 35 -21.46 -17.33 0.42
C LEU A 35 -20.37 -17.12 1.47
N SER A 36 -19.15 -17.55 1.14
CA SER A 36 -17.98 -17.15 1.91
C SER A 36 -17.52 -15.75 1.49
N TYR A 37 -16.88 -15.05 2.42
CA TYR A 37 -16.33 -13.72 2.15
C TYR A 37 -15.32 -13.74 1.00
N SER A 38 -14.49 -14.78 0.90
CA SER A 38 -13.49 -14.92 -0.17
C SER A 38 -14.12 -14.97 -1.56
N VAL A 39 -15.28 -15.63 -1.72
CA VAL A 39 -15.99 -15.69 -3.00
C VAL A 39 -16.55 -14.32 -3.36
N TYR A 40 -17.19 -13.66 -2.40
CA TYR A 40 -17.71 -12.30 -2.57
C TYR A 40 -16.59 -11.30 -2.92
N SER A 41 -15.46 -11.34 -2.21
CA SER A 41 -14.33 -10.44 -2.45
C SER A 41 -13.78 -10.59 -3.86
N ARG A 42 -13.63 -11.82 -4.35
CA ARG A 42 -13.17 -12.08 -5.73
C ARG A 42 -14.15 -11.54 -6.78
N TRP A 43 -15.46 -11.66 -6.55
CA TRP A 43 -16.44 -11.08 -7.45
C TRP A 43 -16.41 -9.56 -7.40
N LYS A 44 -16.36 -8.98 -6.21
CA LYS A 44 -16.27 -7.53 -6.01
C LYS A 44 -15.07 -6.95 -6.76
N GLU A 45 -13.90 -7.57 -6.67
CA GLU A 45 -12.70 -7.16 -7.41
C GLU A 45 -12.87 -7.32 -8.92
N LYS A 46 -13.44 -8.44 -9.39
CA LYS A 46 -13.69 -8.68 -10.83
C LYS A 46 -14.64 -7.64 -11.43
N PHE A 47 -15.72 -7.30 -10.73
CA PHE A 47 -16.75 -6.38 -11.20
C PHE A 47 -16.51 -4.93 -10.77
N GLN A 48 -15.40 -4.64 -10.07
CA GLN A 48 -15.05 -3.28 -9.71
C GLN A 48 -14.76 -2.45 -10.97
N PRO A 49 -15.30 -1.23 -11.10
CA PRO A 49 -15.00 -0.35 -12.23
C PRO A 49 -13.50 -0.10 -12.33
N GLU A 50 -12.95 -0.09 -13.55
CA GLU A 50 -11.51 0.14 -13.79
C GLU A 50 -11.04 1.48 -13.18
N VAL A 51 -11.87 2.53 -13.26
CA VAL A 51 -11.60 3.83 -12.62
C VAL A 51 -11.36 3.70 -11.11
N MET A 52 -12.12 2.85 -10.41
CA MET A 52 -11.92 2.63 -8.98
C MET A 52 -10.65 1.82 -8.69
N LYS A 53 -10.28 0.87 -9.56
CA LYS A 53 -9.03 0.11 -9.43
C LYS A 53 -7.82 1.03 -9.59
N GLU A 54 -7.87 1.92 -10.59
CA GLU A 54 -6.84 2.93 -10.83
C GLU A 54 -6.71 3.90 -9.65
N GLN A 55 -7.83 4.42 -9.13
CA GLN A 55 -7.81 5.29 -7.95
C GLN A 55 -7.19 4.60 -6.72
N HIS A 56 -7.55 3.34 -6.46
CA HIS A 56 -6.95 2.57 -5.37
C HIS A 56 -5.45 2.35 -5.58
N ALA A 57 -5.01 2.08 -6.81
CA ALA A 57 -3.59 1.92 -7.13
C ALA A 57 -2.82 3.25 -6.96
N GLN A 58 -3.36 4.36 -7.46
CA GLN A 58 -2.80 5.69 -7.32
C GLN A 58 -2.69 6.10 -5.85
N PHE A 59 -3.71 5.84 -5.05
CA PHE A 59 -3.67 6.12 -3.61
C PHE A 59 -2.54 5.35 -2.92
N ARG A 60 -2.38 4.04 -3.20
CA ARG A 60 -1.27 3.24 -2.65
C ARG A 60 0.08 3.79 -3.07
N LEU A 61 0.23 4.18 -4.34
CA LEU A 61 1.46 4.76 -4.86
C LEU A 61 1.79 6.10 -4.15
N GLN A 62 0.80 6.97 -3.96
CA GLN A 62 0.98 8.24 -3.25
C GLN A 62 1.44 8.03 -1.80
N GLN A 63 0.89 7.04 -1.08
CA GLN A 63 1.35 6.72 0.26
C GLN A 63 2.80 6.24 0.28
N GLN A 64 3.19 5.39 -0.68
CA GLN A 64 4.58 4.93 -0.80
C GLN A 64 5.53 6.08 -1.12
N VAL A 65 5.17 6.94 -2.07
CA VAL A 65 5.95 8.14 -2.42
C VAL A 65 6.13 9.02 -1.18
N ARG A 66 5.07 9.29 -0.42
CA ARG A 66 5.15 10.10 0.80
C ARG A 66 6.14 9.53 1.82
N VAL A 67 6.09 8.22 2.07
CA VAL A 67 7.01 7.55 3.01
C VAL A 67 8.45 7.64 2.50
N LEU A 68 8.68 7.34 1.22
CA LEU A 68 10.00 7.40 0.62
C LEU A 68 10.58 8.82 0.58
N THR A 69 9.75 9.83 0.31
CA THR A 69 10.17 11.24 0.34
C THR A 69 10.58 11.66 1.76
N ALA A 70 9.80 11.31 2.78
CA ALA A 70 10.14 11.63 4.16
C ALA A 70 11.45 10.96 4.60
N GLU A 71 11.66 9.71 4.22
CA GLU A 71 12.92 9.01 4.50
C GLU A 71 14.09 9.63 3.74
N ASN A 72 13.89 10.02 2.47
CA ASN A 72 14.92 10.68 1.68
C ASN A 72 15.33 12.03 2.30
N GLU A 73 14.38 12.82 2.80
CA GLU A 73 14.67 14.07 3.51
C GLU A 73 15.45 13.82 4.81
N ARG A 74 15.08 12.79 5.58
CA ARG A 74 15.82 12.38 6.78
C ARG A 74 17.25 11.98 6.44
N LEU A 75 17.44 11.14 5.42
CA LEU A 75 18.76 10.68 4.97
C LEU A 75 19.62 11.84 4.48
N LYS A 76 19.05 12.77 3.71
CA LYS A 76 19.75 14.00 3.26
C LYS A 76 20.27 14.83 4.44
N LYS A 77 19.48 15.00 5.51
CA LYS A 77 19.92 15.71 6.72
C LYS A 77 21.09 15.00 7.41
N ILE A 78 21.02 13.67 7.53
CA ILE A 78 22.11 12.87 8.12
C ILE A 78 23.40 13.05 7.31
N ILE A 79 23.32 12.93 5.98
CA ILE A 79 24.47 13.09 5.09
C ILE A 79 25.07 14.50 5.21
N ALA A 80 24.24 15.54 5.24
CA ALA A 80 24.71 16.92 5.40
C ALA A 80 25.46 17.11 6.72
N ASN A 81 24.94 16.58 7.83
CA ASN A 81 25.59 16.65 9.13
C ASN A 81 26.92 15.89 9.15
N GLN A 82 26.96 14.70 8.55
CA GLN A 82 28.19 13.91 8.44
C GLN A 82 29.25 14.63 7.61
N ALA A 83 28.86 15.24 6.47
CA ALA A 83 29.77 16.01 5.64
C ALA A 83 30.37 17.20 6.41
N LEU A 84 29.55 17.92 7.18
CA LEU A 84 30.02 19.02 8.03
C LEU A 84 30.99 18.54 9.12
N GLU A 85 30.68 17.43 9.80
CA GLU A 85 31.58 16.84 10.78
C GLU A 85 32.93 16.44 10.17
N ILE A 86 32.90 15.84 8.98
CA ILE A 86 34.11 15.45 8.25
C ILE A 86 34.94 16.69 7.93
N GLN A 87 34.32 17.76 7.44
CA GLN A 87 35.02 19.02 7.17
C GLN A 87 35.72 19.55 8.42
N ILE A 88 35.00 19.68 9.54
CA ILE A 88 35.55 20.20 10.81
C ILE A 88 36.70 19.31 11.31
N LYS A 89 36.55 17.98 11.26
CA LYS A 89 37.60 17.03 11.67
C LYS A 89 38.83 17.16 10.78
N THR A 90 38.64 17.35 9.47
CA THR A 90 39.74 17.50 8.50
C THR A 90 40.50 18.81 8.74
N GLU A 91 39.80 19.93 8.94
CA GLU A 91 40.41 21.22 9.26
C GLU A 91 41.27 21.14 10.54
N LYS A 92 40.77 20.49 11.60
CA LYS A 92 41.54 20.27 12.84
C LYS A 92 42.79 19.43 12.63
N LEU A 93 42.71 18.38 11.81
CA LEU A 93 43.89 17.54 11.50
C LEU A 93 44.95 18.34 10.74
N VAL A 94 44.53 19.18 9.79
CA VAL A 94 45.45 20.08 9.06
C VAL A 94 46.11 21.07 10.01
N GLU A 95 45.33 21.71 10.91
CA GLU A 95 45.89 22.63 11.90
C GLU A 95 46.92 21.95 12.82
N GLN A 96 46.61 20.74 13.29
CA GLN A 96 47.53 19.95 14.11
C GLN A 96 48.81 19.64 13.34
N ALA A 97 48.71 19.12 12.12
CA ALA A 97 49.87 18.80 11.29
C ALA A 97 50.79 20.02 11.08
N SER A 98 50.21 21.19 10.80
CA SER A 98 50.97 22.45 10.64
C SER A 98 51.66 22.91 11.93
N ARG A 99 51.10 22.64 13.11
CA ARG A 99 51.74 22.97 14.40
C ARG A 99 52.95 22.09 14.72
N PHE A 100 53.05 20.90 14.12
CA PHE A 100 54.15 19.95 14.36
C PHE A 100 55.26 20.01 13.29
N HIS A 101 55.16 20.90 12.30
CA HIS A 101 56.23 21.20 11.33
C HIS A 101 56.44 22.73 11.24
N PRO A 102 57.38 23.31 12.02
CA PRO A 102 57.76 24.72 11.93
C PRO A 102 58.66 25.03 10.73
#